data_AF-A0A7H8N2Z2-F1
#
_entry.id   AF-A0A7H8N2Z2-F1
#
_cell.length_a   1.000
_cell.length_b   1.000
_cell.length_c   1.000
_cell.angle_alpha   90.00
_cell.angle_beta   90.00
_cell.angle_gamma   90.00
#
_symmetry.space_group_name_H-M   'P 1'
#
loop_
_entity.id
_entity.type
_entity.pdbx_description
1 polymer ?
#
loop_
_entity_poly.entity_id
_entity_poly.type
_entity_poly.pdbx_seq_one_letter_code
_entity_poly.pdbx_strand_id
1 'polypeptide(L)'
;MSTNCLGCSAKGEERSAVTVIAVGHRAWDLCDEHAQRFSGYLAELFTTDGAAPTVPTRGSVVVTGTIPGYEPEAARRALENSGFTIVGHVNETTEFIVCGIRPAPHKVREAREAGTASLDATIAGRFKDAVASGRWVAEDALPEVAEKRTAEEVRAQVEREERWREEKSRRLEASRVEWARERAEKEKRETRRLVEASMPPELSEAEKVRQWAREHGFTVSSKGRVPAHVRVAYAKAQEGQEALSVVSR
;
A
#
# COMPACT_ATOMS: atom_id res chain seq x y z
N MET A 1 -10.16 29.40 -41.14
CA MET A 1 -10.51 30.80 -40.84
C MET A 1 -9.20 31.56 -40.82
N SER A 2 -8.95 32.41 -41.81
CA SER A 2 -7.72 33.20 -41.86
C SER A 2 -7.87 34.35 -40.87
N THR A 3 -7.07 34.35 -39.80
CA THR A 3 -7.01 35.49 -38.86
C THR A 3 -6.18 36.61 -39.49
N ASN A 4 -6.65 37.85 -39.34
CA ASN A 4 -5.94 39.04 -39.82
C ASN A 4 -4.88 39.47 -38.79
N CYS A 5 -3.76 40.01 -39.27
CA CYS A 5 -2.70 40.52 -38.43
C CYS A 5 -3.17 41.77 -37.66
N LEU A 6 -3.25 41.68 -36.33
CA LEU A 6 -3.70 42.78 -35.45
C LEU A 6 -2.85 44.05 -35.60
N GLY A 7 -1.54 43.90 -35.82
CA GLY A 7 -0.63 45.04 -36.04
C GLY A 7 -0.89 45.82 -37.32
N CYS A 8 -1.29 45.13 -38.41
CA CYS A 8 -1.69 45.77 -39.66
C CYS A 8 -3.08 46.40 -39.53
N SER A 9 -4.02 45.69 -38.90
CA SER A 9 -5.38 46.18 -38.69
C SER A 9 -5.40 47.49 -37.88
N ALA A 10 -4.52 47.64 -36.90
CA ALA A 10 -4.37 48.90 -36.15
C ALA A 10 -3.92 50.10 -37.02
N LYS A 11 -3.30 49.85 -38.18
CA LYS A 11 -2.88 50.87 -39.15
C LYS A 11 -3.86 51.03 -40.32
N GLY A 12 -4.97 50.29 -40.32
CA GLY A 12 -5.92 50.25 -41.44
C GLY A 12 -5.46 49.40 -42.63
N GLU A 13 -4.44 48.56 -42.46
CA GLU A 13 -3.93 47.64 -43.48
C GLU A 13 -4.46 46.22 -43.26
N GLU A 14 -4.76 45.50 -44.34
CA GLU A 14 -5.19 44.10 -44.29
C GLU A 14 -4.05 43.16 -44.72
N ARG A 15 -3.58 42.33 -43.78
CA ARG A 15 -2.62 41.25 -44.03
C ARG A 15 -3.02 40.02 -43.22
N SER A 16 -2.81 38.83 -43.76
CA SER A 16 -3.03 37.57 -43.04
C SER A 16 -2.01 37.40 -41.92
N ALA A 17 -2.46 36.95 -40.75
CA ALA A 17 -1.58 36.48 -39.70
C ALA A 17 -0.99 35.12 -40.08
N VAL A 18 0.26 34.92 -39.70
CA VAL A 18 1.01 33.67 -39.93
C VAL A 18 1.54 33.08 -38.62
N THR A 19 1.61 33.88 -37.56
CA THR A 19 2.08 33.46 -36.23
C THR A 19 1.20 34.06 -35.14
N VAL A 20 1.00 33.31 -34.06
CA VAL A 20 0.37 33.79 -32.82
C VAL A 20 1.43 33.90 -31.74
N ILE A 21 1.61 35.09 -31.17
CA ILE A 21 2.47 35.30 -30.00
C ILE A 21 1.60 35.48 -28.77
N ALA A 22 1.91 34.80 -27.67
CA ALA A 22 1.18 34.89 -26.41
C ALA A 22 2.08 35.30 -25.26
N VAL A 23 1.62 36.26 -24.45
CA VAL A 23 2.29 36.71 -23.21
C VAL A 23 1.25 36.71 -22.09
N GLY A 24 1.40 35.80 -21.14
CA GLY A 24 0.42 35.57 -20.08
C GLY A 24 -0.93 35.11 -20.65
N HIS A 25 -1.99 35.89 -20.41
CA HIS A 25 -3.36 35.60 -20.85
C HIS A 25 -3.76 36.32 -22.14
N ARG A 26 -2.82 37.00 -22.81
CA ARG A 26 -3.08 37.74 -24.05
C ARG A 26 -2.36 37.08 -25.22
N ALA A 27 -3.04 37.01 -26.36
CA ALA A 27 -2.51 36.48 -27.60
C ALA A 27 -2.71 37.48 -28.73
N TRP A 28 -1.73 37.54 -29.64
CA TRP A 28 -1.75 38.42 -30.80
C TRP A 28 -1.46 37.63 -32.07
N ASP A 29 -2.40 37.66 -33.01
CA ASP A 29 -2.24 37.18 -34.38
C ASP A 29 -1.42 38.21 -35.18
N LEU A 30 -0.23 37.83 -35.66
CA LEU A 30 0.72 38.72 -36.33
C LEU A 30 1.19 38.14 -37.67
N CYS A 31 1.46 39.03 -38.63
CA CYS A 31 2.22 38.71 -39.83
C CYS A 31 3.72 38.62 -39.51
N ASP A 32 4.54 38.04 -40.38
CA ASP A 32 5.98 37.85 -40.16
C ASP A 32 6.70 39.15 -39.77
N GLU A 33 6.38 40.26 -40.44
CA GLU A 33 7.01 41.56 -40.19
C GLU A 33 6.71 42.09 -38.77
N HIS A 34 5.45 41.98 -38.33
CA HIS A 34 5.07 42.42 -36.99
C HIS A 34 5.54 41.44 -35.91
N ALA A 35 5.58 40.15 -36.20
CA ALA A 35 6.15 39.14 -35.30
C ALA A 35 7.65 39.39 -35.07
N GLN A 36 8.41 39.69 -36.12
CA GLN A 36 9.83 40.03 -36.04
C GLN A 36 10.07 41.32 -35.25
N ARG A 37 9.31 42.39 -35.53
CA ARG A 37 9.41 43.64 -34.74
C ARG A 37 9.07 43.42 -33.27
N PHE A 38 7.99 42.69 -32.98
CA PHE A 38 7.59 42.38 -31.61
C PHE A 38 8.67 41.56 -30.89
N SER A 39 9.25 40.56 -31.56
CA SER A 39 10.36 39.77 -31.03
C SER A 39 11.61 40.63 -30.81
N GLY A 40 11.88 41.60 -31.68
CA GLY A 40 12.94 42.59 -31.51
C GLY A 40 12.74 43.45 -30.27
N TYR A 41 11.54 43.98 -30.05
CA TYR A 41 11.23 44.74 -28.83
C TYR A 41 11.32 43.88 -27.57
N LEU A 42 10.85 42.63 -27.60
CA LEU A 42 11.00 41.73 -26.46
C LEU A 42 12.47 41.39 -26.23
N ALA A 43 13.24 41.15 -27.29
CA ALA A 43 14.67 40.98 -27.19
C ALA A 43 15.28 42.23 -26.55
N GLU A 44 15.04 43.46 -27.02
CA GLU A 44 15.57 44.67 -26.38
C GLU A 44 15.12 44.85 -24.92
N LEU A 45 13.87 44.53 -24.60
CA LEU A 45 13.34 44.61 -23.22
C LEU A 45 13.95 43.56 -22.28
N PHE A 46 14.35 42.39 -22.80
CA PHE A 46 14.89 41.28 -22.01
C PHE A 46 16.40 41.05 -22.20
N THR A 47 17.00 41.67 -23.21
CA THR A 47 18.44 41.74 -23.48
C THR A 47 18.89 43.17 -23.17
N THR A 48 18.85 43.52 -21.89
CA THR A 48 19.98 44.27 -21.34
C THR A 48 21.24 43.46 -21.65
N ASP A 49 22.25 44.11 -22.21
CA ASP A 49 23.59 43.57 -22.48
C ASP A 49 23.98 42.47 -21.49
N GLY A 50 24.53 41.36 -22.01
CA GLY A 50 24.87 40.13 -21.29
C GLY A 50 25.93 40.25 -20.18
N ALA A 51 25.82 41.24 -19.30
CA ALA A 51 26.20 41.10 -17.92
C ALA A 51 24.96 40.58 -17.18
N ALA A 52 24.99 39.31 -16.77
CA ALA A 52 24.13 38.86 -15.69
C ALA A 52 24.18 39.95 -14.61
N PRO A 53 23.05 40.49 -14.13
CA PRO A 53 23.11 41.44 -13.03
C PRO A 53 23.96 40.76 -11.97
N THR A 54 25.11 41.35 -11.64
CA THR A 54 25.87 40.93 -10.47
C THR A 54 24.98 41.34 -9.32
N VAL A 55 23.94 40.54 -9.07
CA VAL A 55 23.08 40.71 -7.91
C VAL A 55 24.08 40.68 -6.77
N PRO A 56 24.16 41.76 -5.96
CA PRO A 56 25.04 41.72 -4.81
C PRO A 56 24.66 40.45 -4.06
N THR A 57 25.60 39.52 -3.92
CA THR A 57 25.36 38.25 -3.26
C THR A 57 24.91 38.60 -1.85
N ARG A 58 23.60 38.49 -1.63
CA ARG A 58 23.05 38.43 -0.30
C ARG A 58 23.60 37.16 0.35
N GLY A 59 23.54 37.08 1.66
CA GLY A 59 24.09 35.94 2.39
C GLY A 59 23.44 34.61 2.02
N SER A 60 23.75 33.57 2.79
CA SER A 60 23.23 32.25 2.49
C SER A 60 21.84 32.03 3.11
N VAL A 61 21.01 31.23 2.45
CA VAL A 61 19.66 30.87 2.92
C VAL A 61 19.49 29.36 2.89
N VAL A 62 18.85 28.81 3.92
CA VAL A 62 18.46 27.40 3.96
C VAL A 62 16.97 27.28 3.68
N VAL A 63 16.60 26.33 2.82
CA VAL A 63 15.19 25.99 2.58
C VAL A 63 14.89 24.61 3.17
N THR A 64 13.78 24.51 3.90
CA THR A 64 13.33 23.26 4.54
C THR A 64 11.82 23.10 4.46
N GLY A 65 11.35 21.91 4.09
CA GLY A 65 9.92 21.61 3.89
C GLY A 65 9.37 22.05 2.53
N THR A 66 8.07 21.83 2.32
CA THR A 66 7.35 22.19 1.09
C THR A 66 6.75 23.58 1.21
N ILE A 67 7.07 24.48 0.29
CA ILE A 67 6.53 25.85 0.28
C ILE A 67 5.16 25.84 -0.44
N PRO A 68 4.06 26.26 0.21
CA PRO A 68 2.75 26.33 -0.43
C PRO A 68 2.78 27.20 -1.70
N GLY A 69 2.27 26.67 -2.80
CA GLY A 69 2.17 27.38 -4.08
C GLY A 69 3.48 27.49 -4.86
N TYR A 70 4.57 26.84 -4.41
CA TYR A 70 5.84 26.77 -5.13
C TYR A 70 6.33 25.33 -5.22
N GLU A 71 6.73 24.91 -6.42
CA GLU A 71 7.54 23.72 -6.60
C GLU A 71 8.95 23.93 -6.00
N PRO A 72 9.63 22.88 -5.49
CA PRO A 72 10.92 23.01 -4.82
C PRO A 72 11.98 23.75 -5.65
N GLU A 73 12.09 23.44 -6.93
CA GLU A 73 13.03 24.05 -7.87
C GLU A 73 12.64 25.50 -8.18
N ALA A 74 11.34 25.81 -8.23
CA ALA A 74 10.86 27.16 -8.45
C ALA A 74 11.13 28.07 -7.26
N ALA A 75 10.96 27.56 -6.02
CA ALA A 75 11.31 28.30 -4.81
C ALA A 75 12.82 28.56 -4.73
N ARG A 76 13.66 27.56 -5.06
CA ARG A 76 15.12 27.71 -5.12
C ARG A 76 15.53 28.80 -6.09
N ARG A 77 15.07 28.69 -7.34
CA ARG A 77 15.34 29.68 -8.38
C ARG A 77 14.86 31.09 -8.00
N ALA A 78 13.74 31.22 -7.30
CA ALA A 78 13.25 32.52 -6.84
C ALA A 78 14.17 33.18 -5.79
N LEU A 79 14.74 32.41 -4.88
CA LEU A 79 15.72 32.88 -3.90
C LEU A 79 17.06 33.25 -4.56
N GLU A 80 17.53 32.41 -5.49
CA GLU A 80 18.74 32.68 -6.28
C GLU A 80 18.59 33.97 -7.12
N ASN A 81 17.45 34.14 -7.80
CA ASN A 81 17.12 35.37 -8.52
C ASN A 81 17.03 36.60 -7.61
N SER A 82 16.77 36.39 -6.31
CA SER A 82 16.76 37.44 -5.29
C SER A 82 18.15 37.72 -4.71
N GLY A 83 19.18 37.02 -5.18
CA GLY A 83 20.59 37.22 -4.81
C GLY A 83 21.09 36.35 -3.66
N PHE A 84 20.30 35.41 -3.15
CA PHE A 84 20.73 34.52 -2.06
C PHE A 84 21.45 33.28 -2.56
N THR A 85 22.41 32.80 -1.78
CA THR A 85 23.04 31.50 -2.03
C THR A 85 22.35 30.40 -1.22
N ILE A 86 21.81 29.39 -1.88
CA ILE A 86 21.11 28.30 -1.18
C ILE A 86 22.11 27.27 -0.67
N VAL A 87 22.13 27.10 0.64
CA VAL A 87 23.01 26.14 1.31
C VAL A 87 22.22 24.96 1.89
N GLY A 88 22.88 23.80 1.99
CA GLY A 88 22.26 22.58 2.50
C GLY A 88 22.02 22.61 4.01
N HIS A 89 22.91 23.30 4.73
CA HIS A 89 23.04 23.35 6.18
C HIS A 89 23.13 24.80 6.65
N VAL A 90 22.69 25.04 7.89
CA VAL A 90 22.84 26.36 8.50
C VAL A 90 24.30 26.57 8.87
N ASN A 91 24.86 27.72 8.51
CA ASN A 91 26.22 28.13 8.82
C ASN A 91 26.25 29.57 9.34
N GLU A 92 27.43 30.06 9.72
CA GLU A 92 27.63 31.42 10.25
C GLU A 92 27.23 32.53 9.26
N THR A 93 27.24 32.23 7.96
CA THR A 93 26.85 33.15 6.88
C THR A 93 25.37 33.02 6.49
N THR A 94 24.59 32.22 7.22
CA THR A 94 23.17 31.99 6.92
C THR A 94 22.36 33.14 7.51
N GLU A 95 21.76 33.96 6.65
CA GLU A 95 20.94 35.09 7.08
C GLU A 95 19.62 34.61 7.68
N PHE A 96 18.95 33.66 7.01
CA PHE A 96 17.70 33.08 7.49
C PHE A 96 17.42 31.69 6.93
N ILE A 97 16.50 30.98 7.58
CA ILE A 97 15.93 29.72 7.13
C ILE A 97 14.47 29.90 6.70
N VAL A 98 14.11 29.39 5.52
CA VAL A 98 12.75 29.33 5.01
C VAL A 98 12.11 28.01 5.44
N CYS A 99 11.09 28.07 6.29
CA CYS A 99 10.38 26.93 6.82
C CYS A 99 9.02 26.76 6.11
N GLY A 100 8.88 25.71 5.31
CA GLY A 100 7.63 25.28 4.71
C GLY A 100 6.92 24.18 5.50
N ILE A 101 5.92 23.56 4.88
CA ILE A 101 5.15 22.45 5.45
C ILE A 101 6.10 21.26 5.70
N ARG A 102 6.02 20.67 6.90
CA ARG A 102 6.86 19.55 7.37
C ARG A 102 8.36 19.86 7.18
N PRO A 103 8.89 20.88 7.88
CA PRO A 103 10.29 21.22 7.79
C PRO A 103 11.15 20.06 8.35
N ALA A 104 12.32 19.84 7.76
CA ALA A 104 13.24 18.80 8.18
C ALA A 104 13.76 19.09 9.61
N PRO A 105 13.58 18.18 10.60
CA PRO A 105 13.88 18.48 12.00
C PRO A 105 15.31 18.90 12.28
N HIS A 106 16.28 18.27 11.62
CA HIS A 106 17.71 18.57 11.81
C HIS A 106 18.08 20.00 11.40
N LYS A 107 17.51 20.52 10.30
CA LYS A 107 17.78 21.90 9.85
C LYS A 107 17.18 22.95 10.78
N VAL A 108 15.98 22.67 11.30
CA VAL A 108 15.31 23.56 12.26
C VAL A 108 16.07 23.59 13.59
N ARG A 109 16.61 22.44 14.03
CA ARG A 109 17.48 22.39 15.21
C ARG A 109 18.80 23.13 14.98
N GLU A 110 19.47 22.92 13.86
CA GLU A 110 20.68 23.67 13.49
C GLU A 110 20.42 25.19 13.48
N ALA A 111 19.30 25.63 12.90
CA ALA A 111 18.90 27.04 12.91
C ALA A 111 18.65 27.57 14.32
N ARG A 112 18.05 26.75 15.20
CA ARG A 112 17.77 27.12 16.60
C ARG A 112 19.06 27.27 17.41
N GLU A 113 20.00 26.34 17.24
CA GLU A 113 21.29 26.35 17.91
C GLU A 113 22.15 27.55 17.45
N ALA A 114 22.09 27.89 16.16
CA ALA A 114 22.78 29.04 15.59
C ALA A 114 22.07 30.39 15.83
N GLY A 115 20.84 30.40 16.37
CA GLY A 115 20.05 31.62 16.52
C GLY A 115 19.65 32.27 15.19
N THR A 116 19.57 31.48 14.12
CA THR A 116 19.26 31.95 12.76
C THR A 116 17.80 32.38 12.64
N ALA A 117 17.59 33.52 11.99
CA ALA A 117 16.27 34.08 11.74
C ALA A 117 15.42 33.13 10.87
N SER A 118 14.10 33.11 11.05
CA SER A 118 13.22 32.18 10.33
C SER A 118 12.13 32.92 9.57
N LEU A 119 11.89 32.48 8.33
CA LEU A 119 10.75 32.89 7.52
C LEU A 119 9.77 31.72 7.42
N ASP A 120 8.60 31.87 8.00
CA ASP A 120 7.52 30.88 7.91
C ASP A 120 6.80 31.01 6.57
N ALA A 121 7.15 30.14 5.64
CA ALA A 121 6.54 30.06 4.33
C ALA A 121 5.17 29.36 4.34
N THR A 122 4.73 28.80 5.47
CA THR A 122 3.39 28.19 5.58
C THR A 122 2.28 29.23 5.64
N ILE A 123 2.61 30.47 6.02
CA ILE A 123 1.70 31.61 5.96
C ILE A 123 1.35 31.88 4.50
N ALA A 124 0.06 31.78 4.19
CA ALA A 124 -0.44 31.90 2.83
C ALA A 124 0.03 33.20 2.14
N GLY A 125 0.64 33.07 0.97
CA GLY A 125 1.11 34.20 0.17
C GLY A 125 2.45 34.80 0.63
N ARG A 126 2.90 34.58 1.87
CA ARG A 126 4.08 35.26 2.43
C ARG A 126 5.35 35.08 1.60
N PHE A 127 5.65 33.84 1.20
CA PHE A 127 6.80 33.58 0.34
C PHE A 127 6.65 34.23 -1.03
N LYS A 128 5.45 34.17 -1.62
CA LYS A 128 5.13 34.78 -2.91
C LYS A 128 5.30 36.30 -2.88
N ASP A 129 4.82 36.94 -1.82
CA ASP A 129 4.87 38.38 -1.61
C ASP A 129 6.31 38.85 -1.36
N ALA A 130 7.11 38.06 -0.63
CA ALA A 130 8.54 38.31 -0.45
C ALA A 130 9.31 38.24 -1.77
N VAL A 131 9.03 37.22 -2.60
CA VAL A 131 9.61 37.09 -3.95
C VAL A 131 9.20 38.26 -4.84
N ALA A 132 7.92 38.63 -4.86
CA ALA A 132 7.40 39.71 -5.72
C ALA A 132 7.92 41.10 -5.30
N SER A 133 8.10 41.33 -4.00
CA SER A 133 8.57 42.61 -3.46
C SER A 133 10.10 42.72 -3.36
N GLY A 134 10.82 41.60 -3.42
CA GLY A 134 12.26 41.53 -3.16
C GLY A 134 12.65 41.78 -1.70
N ARG A 135 11.67 41.90 -0.79
CA ARG A 135 11.83 42.16 0.64
C ARG A 135 11.57 40.89 1.43
N TRP A 136 12.56 40.48 2.22
CA TRP A 136 12.53 39.25 2.99
C TRP A 136 12.51 39.60 4.49
N VAL A 137 11.43 39.24 5.18
CA VAL A 137 11.24 39.48 6.61
C VAL A 137 11.17 38.15 7.33
N ALA A 138 12.28 37.77 7.94
CA ALA A 138 12.50 36.48 8.59
C ALA A 138 12.52 36.60 10.12
N GLU A 139 11.46 37.17 10.71
CA GLU A 139 11.35 37.39 12.16
C GLU A 139 10.43 36.37 12.84
N ASP A 140 10.11 35.26 12.16
CA ASP A 140 9.18 34.26 12.68
C ASP A 140 9.87 33.32 13.67
N ALA A 141 9.08 32.76 14.58
CA ALA A 141 9.56 31.72 15.48
C ALA A 141 9.81 30.42 14.71
N LEU A 142 10.93 29.75 15.01
CA LEU A 142 11.24 28.44 14.43
C LEU A 142 10.18 27.40 14.84
N PRO A 143 9.64 26.61 13.90
CA PRO A 143 8.57 25.67 14.20
C PRO A 143 9.04 24.56 15.15
N GLU A 144 8.10 24.01 15.92
CA GLU A 144 8.35 22.77 16.67
C GLU A 144 8.41 21.60 15.69
N VAL A 145 9.51 20.85 15.76
CA VAL A 145 9.75 19.70 14.89
C VAL A 145 9.84 18.45 15.75
N ALA A 146 9.04 17.43 15.40
CA ALA A 146 9.14 16.13 16.04
C ALA A 146 10.54 15.55 15.81
N GLU A 147 11.17 15.05 16.89
CA GLU A 147 12.48 14.43 16.79
C GLU A 147 12.44 13.23 15.83
N LYS A 148 13.50 13.05 15.06
CA LYS A 148 13.66 11.81 14.30
C LYS A 148 13.76 10.67 15.32
N ARG A 149 12.96 9.63 15.11
CA ARG A 149 13.12 8.38 15.85
C ARG A 149 14.56 7.92 15.76
N THR A 150 15.13 7.60 16.91
CA THR A 150 16.50 7.13 17.02
C THR A 150 16.66 5.80 16.28
N ALA A 151 17.89 5.50 15.85
CA ALA A 151 18.17 4.21 15.23
C ALA A 151 17.79 3.03 16.14
N GLU A 152 17.89 3.22 17.46
CA GLU A 152 17.44 2.25 18.46
C GLU A 152 15.93 2.05 18.45
N GLU A 153 15.14 3.12 18.42
CA GLU A 153 13.68 3.03 18.33
C GLU A 153 13.19 2.41 17.02
N VAL A 154 13.92 2.64 15.93
CA VAL A 154 13.65 2.00 14.64
C VAL A 154 13.96 0.50 14.74
N ARG A 155 15.12 0.12 15.27
CA ARG A 155 15.47 -1.30 15.51
C ARG A 155 14.45 -2.00 16.42
N ALA A 156 14.09 -1.36 17.53
CA ALA A 156 13.11 -1.89 18.47
C ALA A 156 11.72 -2.08 17.82
N GLN A 157 11.33 -1.23 16.87
CA GLN A 157 10.11 -1.46 16.10
C GLN A 157 10.24 -2.66 15.17
N VAL A 158 11.34 -2.77 14.42
CA VAL A 158 11.56 -3.91 13.51
C VAL A 158 11.51 -5.21 14.29
N GLU A 159 12.19 -5.30 15.44
CA GLU A 159 12.13 -6.49 16.31
C GLU A 159 10.72 -6.79 16.84
N ARG A 160 9.90 -5.76 17.13
CA ARG A 160 8.50 -5.96 17.52
C ARG A 160 7.68 -6.52 16.37
N GLU A 161 7.88 -6.02 15.16
CA GLU A 161 7.19 -6.51 13.96
C GLU A 161 7.60 -7.94 13.60
N GLU A 162 8.88 -8.27 13.73
CA GLU A 162 9.40 -9.64 13.53
C GLU A 162 8.81 -10.61 14.56
N ARG A 163 8.82 -10.24 15.85
CA ARG A 163 8.16 -11.05 16.91
C ARG A 163 6.69 -11.29 16.60
N TRP A 164 5.97 -10.26 16.15
CA TRP A 164 4.56 -10.40 15.76
C TRP A 164 4.38 -11.32 14.54
N ARG A 165 5.27 -11.23 13.54
CA ARG A 165 5.26 -12.11 12.36
C ARG A 165 5.51 -13.56 12.74
N GLU A 166 6.47 -13.82 13.62
CA GLU A 166 6.77 -15.16 14.12
C GLU A 166 5.61 -15.76 14.92
N GLU A 167 5.02 -14.97 15.82
CA GLU A 167 3.85 -15.39 16.60
C GLU A 167 2.66 -15.72 15.69
N LYS A 168 2.40 -14.86 14.69
CA LYS A 168 1.36 -15.08 13.69
C LYS A 168 1.62 -16.36 12.88
N SER A 169 2.87 -16.58 12.46
CA SER A 169 3.28 -17.79 11.75
C SER A 169 3.03 -19.04 12.58
N ARG A 170 3.43 -19.01 13.87
CA ARG A 170 3.21 -20.11 14.82
C ARG A 170 1.72 -20.40 15.01
N ARG A 171 0.88 -19.37 15.12
CA ARG A 171 -0.58 -19.54 15.23
C ARG A 171 -1.19 -20.16 13.98
N LEU A 172 -0.75 -19.75 12.80
CA LEU A 172 -1.20 -20.33 11.55
C LEU A 172 -0.79 -21.79 11.43
N GLU A 173 0.46 -22.12 11.78
CA GLU A 173 0.94 -23.50 11.72
C GLU A 173 0.22 -24.39 12.75
N ALA A 174 -0.01 -23.90 13.97
CA ALA A 174 -0.82 -24.61 14.96
C ALA A 174 -2.25 -24.88 14.44
N SER A 175 -2.86 -23.89 13.79
CA SER A 175 -4.20 -24.05 13.18
C SER A 175 -4.19 -25.08 12.04
N ARG A 176 -3.12 -25.11 11.22
CA ARG A 176 -2.97 -26.10 10.14
C ARG A 176 -2.83 -27.52 10.68
N VAL A 177 -2.04 -27.70 11.74
CA VAL A 177 -1.86 -29.01 12.40
C VAL A 177 -3.17 -29.49 13.01
N GLU A 178 -3.93 -28.60 13.65
CA GLU A 178 -5.23 -28.92 14.24
C GLU A 178 -6.25 -29.33 13.17
N TRP A 179 -6.36 -28.55 12.09
CA TRP A 179 -7.21 -28.91 10.95
C TRP A 179 -6.81 -30.24 10.29
N ALA A 180 -5.51 -30.52 10.16
CA ALA A 180 -5.02 -31.79 9.63
C ALA A 180 -5.41 -32.98 10.52
N ARG A 181 -5.35 -32.82 11.86
CA ARG A 181 -5.80 -33.83 12.82
C ARG A 181 -7.31 -34.07 12.71
N GLU A 182 -8.10 -33.01 12.67
CA GLU A 182 -9.56 -33.12 12.55
C GLU A 182 -9.97 -33.83 11.26
N ARG A 183 -9.31 -33.52 10.12
CA ARG A 183 -9.54 -34.23 8.85
C ARG A 183 -9.18 -35.70 8.94
N ALA A 184 -8.03 -36.04 9.51
CA ALA A 184 -7.61 -37.43 9.67
C ALA A 184 -8.57 -38.22 10.58
N GLU A 185 -9.12 -37.59 11.61
CA GLU A 185 -10.12 -38.21 12.48
C GLU A 185 -11.46 -38.45 11.76
N LYS A 186 -11.93 -37.45 10.99
CA LYS A 186 -13.13 -37.60 10.15
C LYS A 186 -12.99 -38.74 9.15
N GLU A 187 -11.85 -38.82 8.46
CA GLU A 187 -11.55 -39.89 7.50
C GLU A 187 -11.51 -41.28 8.16
N LYS A 188 -10.90 -41.39 9.36
CA LYS A 188 -10.93 -42.64 10.14
C LYS A 188 -12.34 -43.04 10.54
N ARG A 189 -13.18 -42.08 10.93
CA ARG A 189 -14.58 -42.33 11.31
C ARG A 189 -15.41 -42.79 10.11
N GLU A 190 -15.21 -42.16 8.96
CA GLU A 190 -15.87 -42.55 7.71
C GLU A 190 -15.45 -43.95 7.27
N THR A 191 -14.16 -44.23 7.27
CA THR A 191 -13.63 -45.58 6.98
C THR A 191 -14.23 -46.63 7.90
N ARG A 192 -14.29 -46.38 9.23
CA ARG A 192 -14.92 -47.30 10.18
C ARG A 192 -16.39 -47.55 9.85
N ARG A 193 -17.14 -46.49 9.54
CA ARG A 193 -18.56 -46.58 9.17
C ARG A 193 -18.76 -47.40 7.88
N LEU A 194 -17.89 -47.22 6.88
CA LEU A 194 -17.95 -47.99 5.64
C LEU A 194 -17.65 -49.47 5.88
N VAL A 195 -16.66 -49.79 6.72
CA VAL A 195 -16.36 -51.17 7.12
C VAL A 195 -17.55 -51.79 7.83
N GLU A 196 -18.12 -51.10 8.83
CA GLU A 196 -19.29 -51.57 9.59
C GLU A 196 -20.52 -51.78 8.69
N ALA A 197 -20.76 -50.87 7.74
CA ALA A 197 -21.84 -50.99 6.77
C ALA A 197 -21.62 -52.13 5.75
N SER A 198 -20.35 -52.49 5.48
CA SER A 198 -19.99 -53.59 4.58
C SER A 198 -20.00 -54.96 5.27
N MET A 199 -20.04 -55.01 6.61
CA MET A 199 -20.14 -56.29 7.31
C MET A 199 -21.54 -56.88 7.10
N PRO A 200 -21.65 -58.15 6.66
CA PRO A 200 -22.95 -58.79 6.57
C PRO A 200 -23.57 -58.85 7.96
N PRO A 201 -24.89 -58.62 8.11
CA PRO A 201 -25.55 -58.78 9.40
C PRO A 201 -25.32 -60.21 9.89
N GLU A 202 -25.00 -60.38 11.18
CA GLU A 202 -24.99 -61.71 11.77
C GLU A 202 -26.35 -62.36 11.49
N LEU A 203 -26.33 -63.56 10.92
CA LEU A 203 -27.55 -64.30 10.65
C LEU A 203 -28.35 -64.40 11.94
N SER A 204 -29.61 -63.98 11.90
CA SER A 204 -30.49 -64.15 13.06
C SER A 204 -30.52 -65.62 13.45
N GLU A 205 -30.75 -65.93 14.73
CA GLU A 205 -30.89 -67.32 15.20
C GLU A 205 -31.89 -68.12 14.34
N ALA A 206 -32.96 -67.48 13.86
CA ALA A 206 -33.91 -68.10 12.95
C ALA A 206 -33.31 -68.43 11.57
N GLU A 207 -32.42 -67.60 11.03
CA GLU A 207 -31.72 -67.84 9.77
C GLU A 207 -30.63 -68.91 9.92
N LYS A 208 -29.86 -68.89 11.02
CA LYS A 208 -28.92 -69.97 11.37
C LYS A 208 -29.62 -71.32 11.43
N VAL A 209 -30.75 -71.39 12.14
CA VAL A 209 -31.58 -72.60 12.25
C VAL A 209 -32.10 -73.04 10.88
N ARG A 210 -32.57 -72.12 10.02
CA ARG A 210 -33.04 -72.47 8.66
C ARG A 210 -31.93 -72.92 7.72
N GLN A 211 -30.74 -72.36 7.85
CA GLN A 211 -29.58 -72.81 7.08
C GLN A 211 -29.19 -74.23 7.48
N TRP A 212 -29.02 -74.48 8.78
CA TRP A 212 -28.74 -75.82 9.31
C TRP A 212 -29.82 -76.83 8.88
N ALA A 213 -31.09 -76.45 8.95
CA ALA A 213 -32.22 -77.28 8.53
C ALA A 213 -32.11 -77.70 7.06
N ARG A 214 -31.77 -76.77 6.15
CA ARG A 214 -31.57 -77.08 4.72
C ARG A 214 -30.39 -78.03 4.50
N GLU A 215 -29.29 -77.82 5.21
CA GLU A 215 -28.09 -78.68 5.15
C GLU A 215 -28.39 -80.12 5.64
N HIS A 216 -29.31 -80.27 6.59
CA HIS A 216 -29.73 -81.55 7.16
C HIS A 216 -30.99 -82.14 6.51
N GLY A 217 -31.39 -81.60 5.34
CA GLY A 217 -32.49 -82.15 4.52
C GLY A 217 -33.91 -81.78 4.95
N PHE A 218 -34.07 -80.86 5.90
CA PHE A 218 -35.39 -80.34 6.29
C PHE A 218 -35.90 -79.29 5.28
N THR A 219 -37.14 -79.44 4.83
CA THR A 219 -37.81 -78.42 4.00
C THR A 219 -38.35 -77.30 4.88
N VAL A 220 -37.72 -76.13 4.84
CA VAL A 220 -38.14 -74.94 5.61
C VAL A 220 -38.44 -73.76 4.69
N SER A 221 -39.47 -72.98 5.03
CA SER A 221 -39.80 -71.73 4.32
C SER A 221 -38.67 -70.71 4.44
N SER A 222 -38.43 -69.93 3.39
CA SER A 222 -37.44 -68.86 3.35
C SER A 222 -37.76 -67.70 4.30
N LYS A 223 -39.03 -67.54 4.72
CA LYS A 223 -39.50 -66.45 5.60
C LYS A 223 -40.54 -66.94 6.62
N GLY A 224 -40.59 -66.31 7.80
CA GLY A 224 -41.60 -66.57 8.85
C GLY A 224 -41.12 -67.39 10.06
N ARG A 225 -42.05 -67.81 10.94
CA ARG A 225 -41.71 -68.56 12.15
C ARG A 225 -41.12 -69.93 11.79
N VAL A 226 -39.95 -70.27 12.38
CA VAL A 226 -39.33 -71.58 12.18
C VAL A 226 -40.21 -72.66 12.84
N PRO A 227 -40.54 -73.76 12.14
CA PRO A 227 -41.33 -74.84 12.70
C PRO A 227 -40.73 -75.39 14.01
N ALA A 228 -41.57 -75.68 15.00
CA ALA A 228 -41.13 -76.07 16.34
C ALA A 228 -40.24 -77.34 16.32
N HIS A 229 -40.55 -78.32 15.47
CA HIS A 229 -39.77 -79.55 15.35
C HIS A 229 -38.34 -79.29 14.85
N VAL A 230 -38.14 -78.32 13.95
CA VAL A 230 -36.82 -77.92 13.45
C VAL A 230 -36.02 -77.23 14.55
N ARG A 231 -36.66 -76.37 15.37
CA ARG A 231 -35.99 -75.70 16.49
C ARG A 231 -35.50 -76.70 17.55
N VAL A 232 -36.31 -77.71 17.86
CA VAL A 232 -35.94 -78.77 18.82
C VAL A 232 -34.80 -79.63 18.26
N ALA A 233 -34.84 -79.98 16.97
CA ALA A 233 -33.76 -80.73 16.33
C ALA A 233 -32.43 -79.96 16.33
N TYR A 234 -32.49 -78.65 16.02
CA TYR A 234 -31.32 -77.77 16.07
C TYR A 234 -30.75 -77.64 17.49
N ALA A 235 -31.60 -77.42 18.50
CA ALA A 235 -31.16 -77.32 19.90
C ALA A 235 -30.43 -78.60 20.36
N LYS A 236 -30.99 -79.78 20.03
CA LYS A 236 -30.33 -81.06 20.33
C LYS A 236 -29.01 -81.25 19.59
N ALA A 237 -28.91 -80.78 18.35
CA ALA A 237 -27.67 -80.83 17.59
C ALA A 237 -26.59 -79.91 18.19
N GLN A 238 -26.98 -78.72 18.68
CA GLN A 238 -26.07 -77.82 19.38
C GLN A 238 -25.61 -78.39 20.72
N GLU A 239 -26.51 -78.96 21.53
CA GLU A 239 -26.16 -79.67 22.77
C GLU A 239 -25.17 -80.83 22.51
N GLY A 240 -25.34 -81.55 21.40
CA GLY A 240 -24.42 -82.61 20.96
C GLY A 240 -23.06 -82.08 20.48
N GLN A 241 -23.02 -80.96 19.76
CA GLN A 241 -21.77 -80.31 19.31
C GLN A 241 -21.00 -79.69 20.47
N GLU A 242 -21.71 -79.09 21.44
CA GLU A 242 -21.12 -78.51 22.64
C GLU A 242 -20.50 -79.61 23.52
N ALA A 243 -21.21 -80.74 23.70
CA ALA A 243 -20.66 -81.93 24.36
C ALA A 243 -19.43 -82.51 23.65
N LEU A 244 -19.39 -82.52 22.31
CA LEU A 244 -18.22 -82.95 21.53
C LEU A 244 -17.04 -81.96 21.61
N SER A 245 -17.30 -80.65 21.70
CA SER A 245 -16.28 -79.61 21.79
C SER A 245 -15.59 -79.53 23.16
N VAL A 246 -16.29 -79.91 24.23
CA VAL A 246 -15.78 -79.94 25.61
C VAL A 246 -14.95 -81.20 25.88
N VAL A 247 -15.26 -82.31 25.21
CA VAL A 247 -14.51 -83.58 25.33
C VAL A 247 -13.21 -83.58 24.50
N SER A 248 -13.08 -82.68 23.53
CA SER A 248 -11.92 -82.59 22.63
C SER A 248 -10.93 -81.47 23.00
N ARG A 249 -11.05 -80.90 24.22
CA ARG A 249 -10.14 -79.87 24.78
C ARG A 249 -9.23 -80.44 25.86
#